data_AF-A0A2M7J9D7-F1
#
_entry.id   AF-A0A2M7J9D7-F1
#
_cell.length_a   1.000
_cell.length_b   1.000
_cell.length_c   1.000
_cell.angle_alpha   90.00
_cell.angle_beta   90.00
_cell.angle_gamma   90.00
#
_symmetry.space_group_name_H-M   'P 1'
#
loop_
_entity.id
_entity.type
_entity.pdbx_description
1 polymer ?
#
loop_
_entity_poly.entity_id
_entity_poly.type
_entity_poly.pdbx_seq_one_letter_code
_entity_poly.pdbx_strand_id
1 'polypeptide(L)' 'DTALSFSYPYGGYNGKVKQIVSKAGYRYAVIIKQGKNAFPFSDNFVLRRLLVRGEESIFDFYLNLSRGRNRL' A
#
# COMPACT_ATOMS: atom_id res chain seq x y z
N ASP A 1 -6.62 7.96 -21.58
CA ASP A 1 -6.16 7.09 -20.48
C ASP A 1 -5.98 7.86 -19.20
N THR A 2 -6.74 7.52 -18.17
CA THR A 2 -6.64 8.17 -16.85
C THR A 2 -6.00 7.20 -15.86
N ALA A 3 -5.03 7.69 -15.08
CA ALA A 3 -4.39 6.88 -14.05
C ALA A 3 -5.39 6.49 -12.95
N LEU A 4 -5.46 5.19 -12.63
CA LEU A 4 -6.42 4.66 -11.65
C LEU A 4 -5.90 4.68 -10.22
N SER A 5 -4.59 4.74 -10.02
CA SER A 5 -3.95 4.59 -8.71
C SER A 5 -2.88 5.64 -8.44
N PHE A 6 -2.78 6.03 -7.18
CA PHE A 6 -1.81 7.01 -6.70
C PHE A 6 -0.88 6.40 -5.64
N SER A 7 0.37 6.85 -5.57
CA SER A 7 1.31 6.45 -4.51
C SER A 7 1.76 7.69 -3.75
N TYR A 8 1.46 7.76 -2.46
CA TYR A 8 1.91 8.88 -1.64
C TYR A 8 3.43 8.88 -1.51
N PRO A 9 4.12 9.99 -1.79
CA PRO A 9 5.55 10.13 -1.53
C PRO A 9 5.84 9.80 -0.06
N TYR A 10 6.76 8.87 0.17
CA TYR A 10 7.12 8.38 1.51
C TYR A 10 5.92 7.89 2.36
N GLY A 11 4.77 7.60 1.73
CA GLY A 11 3.53 7.20 2.41
C GLY A 11 2.85 8.31 3.23
N GLY A 12 3.27 9.57 3.09
CA GLY A 12 2.69 10.70 3.82
C GLY A 12 1.31 11.06 3.27
N TYR A 13 0.29 11.01 4.11
CA TYR A 13 -1.08 11.41 3.75
C TYR A 13 -1.80 12.06 4.93
N ASN A 14 -2.85 12.81 4.62
CA ASN A 14 -3.85 13.28 5.57
C ASN A 14 -5.22 13.37 4.88
N GLY A 15 -6.25 13.78 5.61
CA GLY A 15 -7.62 13.89 5.06
C GLY A 15 -7.73 14.80 3.83
N LYS A 16 -7.01 15.93 3.81
CA LYS A 16 -7.04 16.88 2.68
C LYS A 16 -6.41 16.27 1.43
N VAL A 17 -5.23 15.65 1.56
CA VAL A 17 -4.55 15.01 0.42
C VAL A 17 -5.39 13.86 -0.13
N LYS A 18 -5.99 13.04 0.73
CA LYS A 18 -6.92 11.97 0.29
C LYS A 18 -8.08 12.51 -0.53
N GLN A 19 -8.69 13.63 -0.11
CA GLN A 19 -9.78 14.25 -0.85
C GLN A 19 -9.33 14.78 -2.22
N ILE A 20 -8.13 15.38 -2.31
CA ILE A 20 -7.56 15.85 -3.58
C ILE A 20 -7.33 14.67 -4.53
N VAL A 21 -6.73 13.57 -4.04
CA VAL A 21 -6.50 12.35 -4.83
C VAL A 21 -7.82 11.77 -5.35
N SER A 22 -8.84 11.68 -4.50
CA SER A 22 -10.17 11.21 -4.92
C SER A 22 -10.80 12.13 -5.98
N LYS A 23 -10.77 13.46 -5.77
CA LYS A 23 -11.30 14.46 -6.72
C LYS A 23 -10.56 14.50 -8.05
N ALA A 24 -9.28 14.14 -8.07
CA ALA A 24 -8.49 13.99 -9.29
C ALA A 24 -8.86 12.75 -10.12
N GLY A 25 -9.80 11.91 -9.64
CA GLY A 25 -10.31 10.75 -10.37
C GLY A 25 -9.61 9.43 -10.07
N TYR A 26 -8.63 9.41 -9.14
CA TYR A 26 -8.02 8.16 -8.70
C TYR A 26 -9.01 7.31 -7.91
N ARG A 27 -8.94 5.99 -8.09
CA ARG A 27 -9.80 5.02 -7.39
C ARG A 27 -9.12 4.40 -6.18
N TYR A 28 -7.79 4.38 -6.19
CA TYR A 28 -6.97 3.73 -5.16
C TYR A 28 -5.74 4.58 -4.82
N ALA A 29 -5.25 4.45 -3.60
CA ALA A 29 -3.95 4.97 -3.24
C ALA A 29 -3.21 4.09 -2.22
N VAL A 30 -1.89 3.99 -2.37
CA VAL A 30 -1.01 3.12 -1.57
C VAL A 30 -0.08 3.92 -0.65
N ILE A 31 0.16 3.40 0.56
CA ILE A 31 1.10 3.94 1.55
C ILE A 31 2.29 3.01 1.77
N ILE A 32 3.28 3.41 2.57
CA ILE A 32 4.46 2.57 2.89
C ILE A 32 4.25 1.64 4.10
N LYS A 33 3.09 1.71 4.78
CA LYS A 33 2.83 0.88 5.95
C LYS A 33 2.77 -0.60 5.56
N GLN A 34 3.55 -1.41 6.25
CA GLN A 34 3.62 -2.85 6.00
C GLN A 34 2.30 -3.56 6.34
N GLY A 35 1.89 -4.48 5.47
CA GLY A 35 0.84 -5.46 5.76
C GLY A 35 -0.01 -5.85 4.55
N LYS A 36 -0.91 -6.80 4.77
CA LYS A 36 -1.92 -7.22 3.79
C LYS A 36 -3.15 -6.33 3.88
N ASN A 37 -3.86 -6.22 2.76
CA ASN A 37 -5.18 -5.61 2.71
C ASN A 37 -6.21 -6.74 2.62
N ALA A 38 -7.22 -6.73 3.48
CA ALA A 38 -8.37 -7.63 3.34
C ALA A 38 -9.34 -7.02 2.31
N PHE A 39 -9.92 -7.87 1.45
CA PHE A 39 -10.98 -7.45 0.54
C PHE A 39 -12.36 -7.81 1.14
N PRO A 40 -13.35 -6.89 1.14
CA PRO A 40 -13.28 -5.52 0.63
C PRO A 40 -12.39 -4.60 1.49
N PHE A 41 -11.72 -3.65 0.85
CA PHE A 41 -10.82 -2.73 1.55
C PHE A 41 -11.62 -1.79 2.47
N SER A 42 -11.11 -1.56 3.68
CA SER A 42 -11.70 -0.58 4.60
C SER A 42 -11.53 0.86 4.11
N ASP A 43 -10.46 1.12 3.34
CA ASP A 43 -10.14 2.43 2.79
C ASP A 43 -9.34 2.29 1.49
N ASN A 44 -9.97 2.59 0.35
CA ASN A 44 -9.34 2.46 -0.97
C ASN A 44 -8.13 3.39 -1.16
N PHE A 45 -8.01 4.45 -0.35
CA PHE A 45 -6.97 5.46 -0.49
C PHE A 45 -5.84 5.32 0.53
N VAL A 46 -5.79 4.21 1.28
CA VAL A 46 -4.77 3.95 2.31
C VAL A 46 -4.34 2.47 2.28
N LEU A 47 -4.15 1.93 1.08
CA LEU A 47 -3.76 0.54 0.90
C LEU A 47 -2.31 0.31 1.36
N ARG A 48 -2.11 -0.74 2.15
CA ARG A 48 -0.79 -1.15 2.64
C ARG A 48 0.02 -1.80 1.54
N ARG A 49 1.35 -1.77 1.68
CA ARG A 49 2.30 -2.44 0.78
C ARG A 49 3.16 -3.42 1.56
N LEU A 50 3.74 -4.39 0.87
CA LEU A 50 4.82 -5.20 1.41
C LEU A 50 6.13 -4.45 1.23
N LEU A 51 6.97 -4.44 2.26
CA LEU A 51 8.31 -3.91 2.15
C LEU A 51 9.20 -5.02 1.59
N VAL A 52 9.75 -4.80 0.39
CA VAL A 52 10.77 -5.67 -0.21
C VAL A 52 12.15 -5.13 0.14
N ARG A 53 13.02 -5.96 0.68
CA ARG A 53 14.37 -5.58 1.11
C ARG A 53 15.41 -6.31 0.27
N GLY A 54 16.50 -5.63 -0.11
CA GLY A 54 17.55 -6.25 -0.93
C GLY A 54 18.32 -7.37 -0.23
N GLU A 55 18.26 -7.44 1.10
CA GLU A 55 19.00 -8.39 1.93
C GLU A 55 18.14 -9.57 2.45
N GLU A 56 16.87 -9.67 2.03
CA GLU A 56 15.98 -10.75 2.51
C GLU A 56 16.18 -12.06 1.74
N SER A 57 16.07 -13.20 2.43
CA SER A 57 16.07 -14.51 1.75
C SER A 57 14.77 -14.73 0.99
N ILE A 58 14.77 -15.70 0.06
CA ILE A 58 13.53 -16.11 -0.64
C ILE A 58 12.45 -16.58 0.34
N PHE A 59 12.87 -17.22 1.45
CA PHE A 59 11.95 -17.68 2.48
C PHE A 59 11.33 -16.51 3.25
N ASP A 60 12.14 -15.50 3.61
CA ASP A 60 11.64 -14.28 4.26
C ASP A 60 10.66 -13.53 3.36
N PHE A 61 10.97 -13.42 2.07
CA PHE A 61 10.09 -12.81 1.08
C PHE A 61 8.77 -13.60 0.95
N TYR A 62 8.84 -14.93 0.91
CA TYR A 62 7.66 -15.79 0.89
C TYR A 62 6.78 -15.61 2.14
N LEU A 63 7.38 -15.53 3.33
CA LEU A 63 6.66 -15.23 4.57
C LEU A 63 6.01 -13.85 4.50
N ASN A 64 6.73 -12.84 4.01
CA ASN A 64 6.22 -11.49 3.84
C ASN A 64 5.02 -11.44 2.88
N LEU A 65 5.09 -12.18 1.76
CA LEU A 65 4.01 -12.28 0.78
C LEU A 65 2.77 -12.98 1.37
N SER A 66 2.97 -14.10 2.05
CA SER A 66 1.87 -14.90 2.59
C SER A 66 1.21 -14.28 3.83
N ARG A 67 1.98 -13.64 4.71
CA ARG A 67 1.54 -13.17 6.04
C ARG A 67 1.57 -11.67 6.23
N GLY A 68 2.17 -10.92 5.31
CA GLY A 68 2.36 -9.47 5.44
C GLY A 68 3.53 -9.07 6.35
N ARG A 69 4.35 -10.04 6.76
CA ARG A 69 5.53 -9.88 7.62
C ARG A 69 6.47 -11.08 7.45
N ASN A 70 7.77 -10.87 7.63
CA ASN A 70 8.79 -11.91 7.47
C ASN A 70 9.25 -12.57 8.79
N ARG A 71 8.73 -12.14 9.94
CA ARG A 71 8.98 -12.81 11.24
C ARG A 71 7.85 -13.82 11.53
N LEU A 72 8.24 -15.00 12.00
CA LEU A 72 7.32 -16.01 12.57
C LEU A 72 6.54 -15.37 13.72
#